data_AF-A0A916R9H1-F1
#
_entry.id   AF-A0A916R9H1-F1
#
_cell.length_a   1.000
_cell.length_b   1.000
_cell.length_c   1.000
_cell.angle_alpha   90.00
_cell.angle_beta   90.00
_cell.angle_gamma   90.00
#
_symmetry.space_group_name_H-M   'P 1'
#
loop_
_entity.id
_entity.type
_entity.pdbx_description
1 polymer ?
#
loop_
_entity_poly.entity_id
_entity_poly.type
_entity_poly.pdbx_seq_one_letter_code
_entity_poly.pdbx_strand_id
1 'polypeptide(L)'
;MTKIYKIFPSIGIARLGNSPDEYFIGPEAPGIVPPGKYRDNEGQIKRQGARFRIYEYEVDQYGEATIQREVTANDATINWSVHLVNSKAAGKRFPSRLNQDRNSGYDRDDLTIDGGKYTISGKHQAVGPLEGDITFIEEAKIKASANVKLGDLKTDDVGRLIVLGGHGKSASPLGSEMVSFANNDGWYDDVSDGPVTATIKIGNETFDATPAWVVVAAPAYAPGIDNMMTWYDQAVNVDASYFHPHQKLARPSFTKDIYPILKRTVFLQWVSPSARGGHGTGTGGDFIAKVSQLNDNSDENKPQRERVFDRLIKPNSSAPEPQQLASYPTNMPKLFSGVEPSNPLSAYIFPSLTQHQYLQMEKWKDGDFDADWPGSEPDPIPFDKLPREQQPHALTQAALEACIGGPFFPGIETTYLMTLPETYSAPFRIDPSHKPGYLTENMALPWQADFNDCGNFWWPAQRPVSVKVGDSFKDYSRGIIGYSGMVKHWSDLGFIVEQGNEYVETERRPINGES
;
A
#
# COMPACT_ATOMS: atom_id res chain seq x y z
N MET A 1 -16.67 18.63 28.43
CA MET A 1 -16.27 18.01 27.16
C MET A 1 -14.75 17.99 27.12
N THR A 2 -14.16 16.88 26.70
CA THR A 2 -12.71 16.65 26.77
C THR A 2 -12.09 16.84 25.39
N LYS A 3 -10.96 17.54 25.32
CA LYS A 3 -10.22 17.69 24.06
C LYS A 3 -9.30 16.50 23.84
N ILE A 4 -9.33 15.94 22.63
CA ILE A 4 -8.37 14.95 22.19
C ILE A 4 -7.82 15.35 20.82
N TYR A 5 -6.61 14.88 20.50
CA TYR A 5 -5.93 15.19 19.25
C TYR A 5 -5.60 13.88 18.55
N LYS A 6 -5.75 13.83 17.23
CA LYS A 6 -5.50 12.62 16.44
C LYS A 6 -4.68 12.95 15.21
N ILE A 7 -3.67 12.12 14.92
CA ILE A 7 -2.81 12.26 13.74
C ILE A 7 -3.49 11.59 12.54
N PHE A 8 -3.49 12.25 11.37
CA PHE A 8 -3.98 11.70 10.11
C PHE A 8 -3.02 11.98 8.93
N PRO A 9 -2.89 11.08 7.94
CA PRO A 9 -3.55 9.77 7.86
C PRO A 9 -3.14 8.88 9.05
N SER A 10 -4.05 8.03 9.50
CA SER A 10 -3.77 7.12 10.61
C SER A 10 -2.71 6.08 10.25
N ILE A 11 -2.57 5.81 8.94
CA ILE A 11 -1.51 5.02 8.32
C ILE A 11 -1.03 5.79 7.09
N GLY A 12 0.17 6.37 7.14
CA GLY A 12 0.77 7.09 6.03
C GLY A 12 1.65 6.19 5.16
N ILE A 13 1.64 6.42 3.85
CA ILE A 13 2.42 5.66 2.88
C ILE A 13 3.44 6.58 2.20
N ALA A 14 4.70 6.39 2.56
CA ALA A 14 5.85 6.96 1.86
C ALA A 14 6.40 5.94 0.88
N ARG A 15 7.06 6.41 -0.19
CA ARG A 15 7.67 5.52 -1.20
C ARG A 15 9.09 5.92 -1.53
N LEU A 16 9.92 4.91 -1.72
CA LEU A 16 11.33 5.02 -2.07
C LEU A 16 11.54 5.77 -3.39
N GLY A 17 12.68 6.43 -3.54
CA GLY A 17 13.06 7.16 -4.74
C GLY A 17 14.53 7.56 -4.70
N ASN A 18 15.24 7.38 -5.82
CA ASN A 18 16.68 7.59 -5.90
C ASN A 18 17.09 9.05 -6.19
N SER A 19 16.14 9.98 -6.28
CA SER A 19 16.45 11.42 -6.29
C SER A 19 16.99 11.84 -4.91
N PRO A 20 18.13 12.55 -4.84
CA PRO A 20 18.71 12.97 -3.58
C PRO A 20 17.79 13.94 -2.83
N ASP A 21 17.23 14.92 -3.54
CA ASP A 21 16.60 16.09 -2.93
C ASP A 21 15.12 16.25 -3.28
N GLU A 22 14.67 15.77 -4.44
CA GLU A 22 13.30 15.99 -4.90
C GLU A 22 12.30 14.94 -4.38
N TYR A 23 11.12 15.42 -4.04
CA TYR A 23 10.00 14.60 -3.57
C TYR A 23 8.67 15.22 -4.00
N PHE A 24 7.60 14.44 -3.92
CA PHE A 24 6.21 14.90 -4.03
C PHE A 24 5.39 14.35 -2.86
N ILE A 25 4.22 14.93 -2.59
CA ILE A 25 3.32 14.42 -1.55
C ILE A 25 2.41 13.34 -2.15
N GLY A 26 2.22 12.25 -1.41
CA GLY A 26 1.29 11.18 -1.80
C GLY A 26 -0.17 11.63 -1.87
N PRO A 27 -1.11 10.72 -2.19
CA PRO A 27 -2.53 11.04 -2.29
C PRO A 27 -3.08 11.60 -0.96
N GLU A 28 -3.86 12.68 -1.03
CA GLU A 28 -4.51 13.29 0.14
C GLU A 28 -6.04 13.30 0.06
N ALA A 29 -6.62 12.87 -1.07
CA ALA A 29 -8.06 12.68 -1.23
C ALA A 29 -8.34 11.42 -2.08
N PRO A 30 -9.39 10.65 -1.76
CA PRO A 30 -9.76 9.45 -2.51
C PRO A 30 -9.97 9.75 -4.00
N GLY A 31 -9.46 8.87 -4.86
CA GLY A 31 -9.54 9.03 -6.32
C GLY A 31 -8.69 10.15 -6.92
N ILE A 32 -7.91 10.91 -6.13
CA ILE A 32 -6.99 11.93 -6.63
C ILE A 32 -5.57 11.39 -6.71
N VAL A 33 -5.07 11.26 -7.93
CA VAL A 33 -3.69 10.83 -8.21
C VAL A 33 -2.73 12.00 -8.03
N PRO A 34 -1.61 11.84 -7.29
CA PRO A 34 -0.59 12.87 -7.19
C PRO A 34 -0.04 13.24 -8.58
N PRO A 35 0.02 14.53 -8.93
CA PRO A 35 0.48 14.94 -10.25
C PRO A 35 1.97 14.59 -10.43
N GLY A 36 2.31 14.09 -11.61
CA GLY A 36 3.70 13.96 -12.05
C GLY A 36 4.33 15.30 -12.42
N LYS A 37 5.57 15.34 -12.92
CA LYS A 37 6.45 14.19 -13.20
C LYS A 37 6.95 13.51 -11.93
N TYR A 38 7.17 12.19 -12.02
CA TYR A 38 7.65 11.38 -10.90
C TYR A 38 9.18 11.29 -10.85
N ARG A 39 9.88 11.87 -11.83
CA ARG A 39 11.34 12.00 -11.85
C ARG A 39 11.81 13.44 -11.81
N ASP A 40 13.00 13.65 -11.26
CA ASP A 40 13.75 14.91 -11.35
C ASP A 40 14.34 15.13 -12.76
N ASN A 41 15.08 16.23 -12.92
CA ASN A 41 15.65 16.62 -14.21
C ASN A 41 16.80 15.70 -14.66
N GLU A 42 17.43 15.00 -13.73
CA GLU A 42 18.47 13.99 -13.94
C GLU A 42 17.86 12.60 -14.26
N GLY A 43 16.54 12.49 -14.15
CA GLY A 43 15.77 11.27 -14.40
C GLY A 43 15.75 10.34 -13.20
N GLN A 44 16.11 10.74 -11.99
CA GLN A 44 15.98 9.92 -10.79
C GLN A 44 14.55 10.02 -10.23
N ILE A 45 14.04 8.93 -9.68
CA ILE A 45 12.69 8.84 -9.11
C ILE A 45 12.63 9.73 -7.86
N LYS A 46 11.70 10.68 -7.85
CA LYS A 46 11.38 11.50 -6.68
C LYS A 46 10.78 10.61 -5.60
N ARG A 47 11.12 10.87 -4.34
CA ARG A 47 10.49 10.16 -3.21
C ARG A 47 9.04 10.60 -3.06
N GLN A 48 8.16 9.68 -2.67
CA GLN A 48 6.80 10.04 -2.24
C GLN A 48 6.81 10.26 -0.73
N GLY A 49 6.44 11.46 -0.29
CA GLY A 49 6.30 11.81 1.12
C GLY A 49 4.89 11.58 1.66
N ALA A 50 4.80 11.02 2.85
CA ALA A 50 3.56 10.97 3.63
C ALA A 50 3.43 12.25 4.47
N ARG A 51 2.41 13.07 4.22
CA ARG A 51 2.14 14.28 4.99
C ARG A 51 1.11 14.02 6.09
N PHE A 52 1.48 14.34 7.33
CA PHE A 52 0.65 14.13 8.51
C PHE A 52 0.12 15.46 9.08
N ARG A 53 -1.13 15.42 9.53
CA ARG A 53 -1.90 16.51 10.13
C ARG A 53 -2.40 16.10 11.49
N ILE A 54 -2.70 17.08 12.34
CA ILE A 54 -3.33 16.84 13.65
C ILE A 54 -4.70 17.50 13.63
N TYR A 55 -5.71 16.76 14.07
CA TYR A 55 -7.06 17.30 14.25
C TYR A 55 -7.45 17.31 15.72
N GLU A 56 -8.01 18.43 16.17
CA GLU A 56 -8.63 18.58 17.48
C GLU A 56 -10.06 18.04 17.41
N TYR A 57 -10.41 17.21 18.38
CA TYR A 57 -11.76 16.71 18.61
C TYR A 57 -12.24 17.12 19.99
N GLU A 58 -13.53 17.40 20.08
CA GLU A 58 -14.24 17.54 21.34
C GLU A 58 -15.04 16.27 21.60
N VAL A 59 -14.84 15.68 22.77
CA VAL A 59 -15.54 14.48 23.22
C VAL A 59 -16.63 14.88 24.21
N ASP A 60 -17.87 14.52 23.89
CA ASP A 60 -19.02 14.79 24.75
C ASP A 60 -19.10 13.80 25.94
N GLN A 61 -20.14 13.93 26.75
CA GLN A 61 -20.34 13.07 27.93
C GLN A 61 -20.73 11.62 27.58
N TYR A 62 -21.09 11.35 26.32
CA TYR A 62 -21.46 10.03 25.80
C TYR A 62 -20.29 9.35 25.06
N GLY A 63 -19.17 10.06 24.87
CA GLY A 63 -17.98 9.55 24.19
C GLY A 63 -17.93 9.87 22.70
N GLU A 64 -18.91 10.62 22.16
CA GLU A 64 -18.95 11.01 20.76
C GLU A 64 -17.90 12.10 20.49
N ALA A 65 -17.06 11.86 19.49
CA ALA A 65 -15.95 12.74 19.14
C ALA A 65 -16.28 13.58 17.90
N THR A 66 -16.44 14.89 18.09
CA THR A 66 -16.71 15.84 16.99
C THR A 66 -15.45 16.61 16.62
N ILE A 67 -15.10 16.61 15.34
CA ILE A 67 -13.96 17.38 14.83
C ILE A 67 -14.19 18.88 15.01
N GLN A 68 -13.18 19.59 15.51
CA GLN A 68 -13.23 21.04 15.68
C GLN A 68 -12.46 21.74 14.56
N ARG A 69 -11.19 21.38 14.39
CA ARG A 69 -10.26 22.03 13.46
C ARG A 69 -9.01 21.18 13.23
N GLU A 70 -8.28 21.51 12.17
CA GLU A 70 -6.86 21.15 12.06
C GLU A 70 -6.05 22.01 13.05
N VAL A 71 -5.02 21.44 13.66
CA VAL A 71 -4.05 22.12 14.51
C VAL A 71 -2.73 22.21 13.78
N THR A 72 -2.21 23.43 13.66
CA THR A 72 -0.96 23.74 12.95
C THR A 72 0.04 24.43 13.87
N ALA A 73 1.26 24.65 13.38
CA ALA A 73 2.27 25.46 14.07
C ALA A 73 1.88 26.95 14.20
N ASN A 74 0.77 27.39 13.58
CA ASN A 74 0.18 28.71 13.84
C ASN A 74 -0.59 28.75 15.17
N ASP A 75 -1.10 27.61 15.61
CA ASP A 75 -2.02 27.50 16.74
C ASP A 75 -1.34 26.96 18.01
N ALA A 76 -0.29 26.16 17.83
CA ALA A 76 0.35 25.38 18.89
C ALA A 76 1.84 25.15 18.61
N THR A 77 2.61 24.82 19.65
CA THR A 77 3.90 24.15 19.42
C THR A 77 3.63 22.66 19.23
N ILE A 78 3.97 22.13 18.05
CA ILE A 78 3.79 20.71 17.72
C ILE A 78 5.17 20.07 17.63
N ASN A 79 5.47 19.13 18.53
CA ASN A 79 6.68 18.32 18.48
C ASN A 79 6.31 16.95 17.91
N TRP A 80 6.63 16.72 16.65
CA TRP A 80 6.47 15.43 16.00
C TRP A 80 7.61 14.49 16.41
N SER A 81 7.33 13.20 16.49
CA SER A 81 8.33 12.14 16.59
C SER A 81 8.05 11.03 15.59
N VAL A 82 9.11 10.49 14.98
CA VAL A 82 9.05 9.34 14.06
C VAL A 82 10.18 8.39 14.40
N HIS A 83 9.89 7.09 14.37
CA HIS A 83 10.89 6.03 14.59
C HIS A 83 10.76 5.00 13.47
N LEU A 84 11.71 4.98 12.53
CA LEU A 84 11.71 4.06 11.39
C LEU A 84 12.67 2.90 11.67
N VAL A 85 12.22 1.68 11.44
CA VAL A 85 13.03 0.47 11.61
C VAL A 85 12.82 -0.49 10.45
N ASN A 86 13.89 -1.18 10.04
CA ASN A 86 13.85 -2.34 9.15
C ASN A 86 14.40 -3.56 9.89
N SER A 87 13.52 -4.52 10.19
CA SER A 87 13.89 -5.77 10.86
C SER A 87 13.90 -6.97 9.91
N LYS A 88 13.84 -6.78 8.58
CA LYS A 88 13.70 -7.89 7.62
C LYS A 88 14.84 -8.90 7.71
N ALA A 89 16.08 -8.45 7.88
CA ALA A 89 17.26 -9.30 8.00
C ALA A 89 17.25 -10.08 9.33
N ALA A 90 16.69 -9.46 10.38
CA ALA A 90 16.42 -10.06 11.69
C ALA A 90 15.09 -10.84 11.75
N GLY A 91 14.37 -10.96 10.63
CA GLY A 91 13.05 -11.59 10.55
C GLY A 91 13.10 -13.09 10.25
N LYS A 92 11.92 -13.71 10.20
CA LYS A 92 11.74 -15.10 9.75
C LYS A 92 11.80 -15.19 8.23
N ARG A 93 12.13 -16.37 7.71
CA ARG A 93 12.02 -16.67 6.28
C ARG A 93 10.55 -16.64 5.86
N PHE A 94 10.24 -16.20 4.66
CA PHE A 94 8.89 -16.18 4.08
C PHE A 94 8.74 -17.21 2.92
N PRO A 95 7.67 -18.03 2.87
CA PRO A 95 6.70 -18.25 3.93
C PRO A 95 7.36 -18.96 5.12
N SER A 96 6.94 -18.65 6.35
CA SER A 96 7.61 -19.10 7.59
C SER A 96 7.33 -20.56 7.97
N ARG A 97 7.18 -21.45 6.98
CA ARG A 97 6.75 -22.86 7.12
C ARG A 97 7.52 -23.69 8.15
N LEU A 98 8.77 -23.32 8.44
CA LEU A 98 9.66 -24.02 9.38
C LEU A 98 10.13 -23.14 10.55
N ASN A 99 9.51 -21.97 10.75
CA ASN A 99 9.93 -20.96 11.73
C ASN A 99 11.44 -20.62 11.68
N GLN A 100 12.03 -20.77 10.49
CA GLN A 100 13.44 -20.54 10.25
C GLN A 100 13.73 -19.05 10.19
N ASP A 101 14.86 -18.65 10.77
CA ASP A 101 15.38 -17.30 10.69
C ASP A 101 16.06 -17.05 9.33
N ARG A 102 15.89 -15.84 8.79
CA ARG A 102 16.87 -15.29 7.84
C ARG A 102 18.18 -15.08 8.58
N ASN A 103 19.32 -15.17 7.90
CA ASN A 103 20.65 -14.94 8.48
C ASN A 103 20.91 -15.81 9.72
N SER A 104 20.51 -17.08 9.69
CA SER A 104 20.76 -18.01 10.79
C SER A 104 22.26 -18.10 11.10
N GLY A 105 22.63 -18.01 12.38
CA GLY A 105 24.03 -18.03 12.85
C GLY A 105 24.63 -16.64 13.11
N TYR A 106 23.98 -15.57 12.65
CA TYR A 106 24.35 -14.20 12.99
C TYR A 106 23.60 -13.68 14.22
N ASP A 107 24.20 -12.73 14.94
CA ASP A 107 23.54 -11.98 16.01
C ASP A 107 22.28 -11.29 15.48
N ARG A 108 21.14 -11.44 16.17
CA ARG A 108 19.84 -10.96 15.71
C ARG A 108 19.65 -9.48 15.99
N ASP A 109 20.23 -8.99 17.09
CA ASP A 109 20.02 -7.60 17.51
C ASP A 109 20.71 -6.65 16.52
N ASP A 110 21.89 -7.05 16.03
CA ASP A 110 22.68 -6.29 15.05
C ASP A 110 22.21 -6.44 13.58
N LEU A 111 21.23 -7.30 13.31
CA LEU A 111 20.62 -7.44 11.98
C LEU A 111 19.45 -6.47 11.75
N THR A 112 19.00 -5.78 12.79
CA THR A 112 17.93 -4.78 12.70
C THR A 112 18.51 -3.42 12.40
N ILE A 113 18.09 -2.79 11.30
CA ILE A 113 18.44 -1.40 11.01
C ILE A 113 17.47 -0.53 11.79
N ASP A 114 17.90 -0.03 12.95
CA ASP A 114 17.15 0.97 13.72
C ASP A 114 17.60 2.38 13.32
N GLY A 115 16.73 3.11 12.61
CA GLY A 115 17.00 4.49 12.20
C GLY A 115 16.89 5.52 13.32
N GLY A 116 16.56 5.09 14.55
CA GLY A 116 16.38 5.93 15.72
C GLY A 116 15.04 6.68 15.75
N LYS A 117 14.68 7.17 16.94
CA LYS A 117 13.54 8.07 17.13
C LYS A 117 13.99 9.53 16.99
N TYR A 118 13.51 10.20 15.95
CA TYR A 118 13.82 11.60 15.69
C TYR A 118 12.62 12.50 16.00
N THR A 119 12.91 13.74 16.40
CA THR A 119 11.89 14.76 16.67
C THR A 119 12.07 15.98 15.77
N ILE A 120 10.96 16.61 15.39
CA ILE A 120 10.94 17.81 14.54
C ILE A 120 9.76 18.72 14.92
N SER A 121 9.97 20.03 14.89
CA SER A 121 9.00 21.03 15.34
C SER A 121 9.19 22.35 14.61
N GLY A 122 8.12 23.12 14.45
CA GLY A 122 8.15 24.40 13.72
C GLY A 122 7.91 24.26 12.21
N LYS A 123 8.00 25.38 11.50
CA LYS A 123 7.71 25.48 10.06
C LYS A 123 8.98 25.33 9.23
N HIS A 124 8.89 24.72 8.05
CA HIS A 124 10.00 24.58 7.09
C HIS A 124 11.29 24.00 7.69
N GLN A 125 11.15 23.03 8.61
CA GLN A 125 12.29 22.34 9.18
C GLN A 125 12.62 21.08 8.37
N ALA A 126 13.86 20.62 8.53
CA ALA A 126 14.30 19.33 8.02
C ALA A 126 15.21 18.66 9.06
N VAL A 127 15.05 17.35 9.24
CA VAL A 127 15.83 16.51 10.15
C VAL A 127 16.11 15.19 9.45
N GLY A 128 17.34 14.70 9.53
CA GLY A 128 17.79 13.48 8.90
C GLY A 128 19.28 13.55 8.53
N PRO A 129 19.84 12.46 7.98
CA PRO A 129 19.17 11.20 7.71
C PRO A 129 18.74 10.45 8.98
N LEU A 130 17.61 9.76 8.92
CA LEU A 130 17.29 8.67 9.85
C LEU A 130 18.06 7.46 9.34
N GLU A 131 19.08 7.02 10.07
CA GLU A 131 19.98 5.96 9.63
C GLU A 131 20.39 5.06 10.78
N GLY A 132 20.65 3.79 10.44
CA GLY A 132 21.06 2.76 11.39
C GLY A 132 22.10 1.85 10.76
N ASP A 133 22.88 1.18 11.61
CA ASP A 133 23.84 0.18 11.16
C ASP A 133 23.19 -1.20 11.10
N ILE A 134 23.59 -1.99 10.11
CA ILE A 134 23.40 -3.44 10.10
C ILE A 134 24.77 -4.11 10.18
N THR A 135 24.94 -5.04 11.11
CA THR A 135 26.21 -5.74 11.33
C THR A 135 25.98 -7.25 11.36
N PHE A 136 26.69 -7.96 10.49
CA PHE A 136 26.68 -9.42 10.42
C PHE A 136 27.74 -9.97 11.37
N ILE A 137 27.38 -10.23 12.63
CA ILE A 137 28.27 -10.79 13.65
C ILE A 137 28.04 -12.30 13.78
N GLU A 138 29.08 -13.10 13.57
CA GLU A 138 29.05 -14.55 13.77
C GLU A 138 30.27 -14.95 14.60
N GLU A 139 30.08 -15.79 15.63
CA GLU A 139 31.13 -16.19 16.58
C GLU A 139 31.90 -15.01 17.21
N ALA A 140 31.16 -13.96 17.61
CA ALA A 140 31.69 -12.71 18.16
C ALA A 140 32.68 -11.97 17.23
N LYS A 141 32.63 -12.23 15.92
CA LYS A 141 33.42 -11.54 14.90
C LYS A 141 32.50 -10.85 13.91
N ILE A 142 32.76 -9.56 13.68
CA ILE A 142 32.12 -8.80 12.62
C ILE A 142 32.60 -9.35 11.28
N LYS A 143 31.69 -9.89 10.48
CA LYS A 143 31.97 -10.39 9.12
C LYS A 143 31.81 -9.28 8.09
N ALA A 144 30.78 -8.44 8.25
CA ALA A 144 30.56 -7.24 7.46
C ALA A 144 29.58 -6.30 8.19
N SER A 145 29.55 -5.03 7.78
CA SER A 145 28.56 -4.06 8.23
C SER A 145 28.24 -3.04 7.13
N ALA A 146 27.11 -2.35 7.28
CA ALA A 146 26.75 -1.20 6.47
C ALA A 146 25.92 -0.21 7.29
N ASN A 147 26.08 1.09 6.99
CA ASN A 147 25.16 2.12 7.43
C ASN A 147 24.07 2.33 6.38
N VAL A 148 22.81 2.39 6.83
CA VAL A 148 21.63 2.41 5.96
C VAL A 148 20.70 3.54 6.36
N LYS A 149 20.46 4.45 5.41
CA LYS A 149 19.47 5.53 5.55
C LYS A 149 18.07 4.98 5.30
N LEU A 150 17.18 5.13 6.29
CA LEU A 150 15.78 4.75 6.22
C LEU A 150 14.84 5.91 5.86
N GLY A 151 15.26 7.16 6.07
CA GLY A 151 14.40 8.30 5.72
C GLY A 151 14.92 9.68 6.09
N ASP A 152 14.06 10.68 5.89
CA ASP A 152 14.22 12.06 6.34
C ASP A 152 12.86 12.60 6.82
N LEU A 153 12.88 13.56 7.74
CA LEU A 153 11.70 14.29 8.20
C LEU A 153 11.77 15.74 7.73
N LYS A 154 10.61 16.28 7.34
CA LYS A 154 10.43 17.70 7.04
C LYS A 154 9.17 18.23 7.70
N THR A 155 9.08 19.54 7.83
CA THR A 155 7.80 20.22 8.09
C THR A 155 7.46 21.22 7.00
N ASP A 156 6.17 21.35 6.68
CA ASP A 156 5.69 22.34 5.71
C ASP A 156 5.60 23.76 6.30
N ASP A 157 5.01 24.68 5.54
CA ASP A 157 4.85 26.10 5.88
C ASP A 157 3.92 26.36 7.07
N VAL A 158 3.13 25.37 7.47
CA VAL A 158 2.26 25.41 8.64
C VAL A 158 2.63 24.35 9.68
N GLY A 159 3.77 23.69 9.54
CA GLY A 159 4.29 22.75 10.53
C GLY A 159 3.67 21.35 10.49
N ARG A 160 3.04 20.95 9.38
CA ARG A 160 2.66 19.55 9.14
C ARG A 160 3.91 18.72 8.94
N LEU A 161 3.95 17.52 9.50
CA LEU A 161 5.05 16.58 9.29
C LEU A 161 4.99 16.01 7.87
N ILE A 162 6.14 15.87 7.23
CA ILE A 162 6.34 15.10 6.01
C ILE A 162 7.41 14.05 6.31
N VAL A 163 7.07 12.78 6.13
CA VAL A 163 8.02 11.66 6.25
C VAL A 163 8.42 11.21 4.85
N LEU A 164 9.72 11.22 4.57
CA LEU A 164 10.33 10.68 3.36
C LEU A 164 11.04 9.37 3.68
N GLY A 165 10.93 8.39 2.78
CA GLY A 165 11.66 7.12 2.88
C GLY A 165 13.12 7.20 2.43
N GLY A 166 13.76 6.03 2.42
CA GLY A 166 15.09 5.81 1.85
C GLY A 166 15.15 6.01 0.34
N HIS A 167 16.31 5.67 -0.25
CA HIS A 167 16.62 5.91 -1.66
C HIS A 167 16.49 4.66 -2.55
N GLY A 168 15.92 3.57 -2.03
CA GLY A 168 15.76 2.29 -2.72
C GLY A 168 17.04 1.48 -2.83
N LYS A 169 17.95 1.65 -1.87
CA LYS A 169 19.24 0.95 -1.82
C LYS A 169 19.07 -0.44 -1.21
N SER A 170 19.53 -1.45 -1.94
CA SER A 170 19.65 -2.83 -1.48
C SER A 170 21.04 -3.36 -1.78
N ALA A 171 21.66 -4.05 -0.83
CA ALA A 171 23.02 -4.58 -1.01
C ALA A 171 23.30 -5.77 -0.09
N SER A 172 24.37 -6.50 -0.38
CA SER A 172 24.96 -7.49 0.51
C SER A 172 26.38 -7.09 0.92
N PRO A 173 26.60 -6.62 2.17
CA PRO A 173 27.94 -6.38 2.70
C PRO A 173 28.84 -7.63 2.73
N LEU A 174 28.23 -8.82 2.75
CA LEU A 174 28.91 -10.11 2.69
C LEU A 174 29.26 -10.55 1.26
N GLY A 175 28.79 -9.83 0.22
CA GLY A 175 28.97 -10.24 -1.17
C GLY A 175 28.14 -11.46 -1.57
N SER A 176 27.05 -11.75 -0.86
CA SER A 176 26.17 -12.90 -1.11
C SER A 176 25.33 -12.70 -2.37
N GLU A 177 25.12 -13.77 -3.14
CA GLU A 177 24.20 -13.77 -4.28
C GLU A 177 22.73 -13.84 -3.82
N MET A 178 21.81 -13.31 -4.63
CA MET A 178 20.38 -13.55 -4.43
C MET A 178 19.96 -14.86 -5.09
N VAL A 179 19.28 -15.72 -4.35
CA VAL A 179 18.86 -17.06 -4.78
C VAL A 179 17.35 -17.29 -4.61
N SER A 180 16.63 -16.33 -3.99
CA SER A 180 15.22 -16.46 -3.64
C SER A 180 14.50 -15.13 -3.85
N PHE A 181 13.21 -15.18 -4.22
CA PHE A 181 12.37 -13.99 -4.30
C PHE A 181 12.24 -13.24 -2.96
N ALA A 182 12.29 -13.97 -1.82
CA ALA A 182 12.00 -13.39 -0.50
C ALA A 182 13.12 -13.53 0.53
N ASN A 183 14.00 -14.52 0.43
CA ASN A 183 14.94 -14.85 1.52
C ASN A 183 16.38 -14.95 1.03
N ASN A 184 17.08 -13.82 1.02
CA ASN A 184 18.48 -13.75 0.63
C ASN A 184 19.33 -13.37 1.85
N ASP A 185 20.02 -14.35 2.41
CA ASP A 185 20.89 -14.13 3.56
C ASP A 185 22.10 -13.26 3.16
N GLY A 186 22.56 -12.42 4.07
CA GLY A 186 23.62 -11.44 3.86
C GLY A 186 23.17 -10.13 3.21
N TRP A 187 21.87 -9.95 2.95
CA TRP A 187 21.31 -8.75 2.31
C TRP A 187 20.60 -7.80 3.28
N TYR A 188 20.52 -6.53 2.90
CA TYR A 188 19.60 -5.53 3.46
C TYR A 188 18.88 -4.75 2.34
N ASP A 189 17.82 -4.04 2.72
CA ASP A 189 17.22 -2.95 1.94
C ASP A 189 16.85 -1.76 2.85
N ASP A 190 16.33 -0.67 2.28
CA ASP A 190 15.97 0.57 2.99
C ASP A 190 14.46 0.84 3.06
N VAL A 191 13.64 -0.20 2.88
CA VAL A 191 12.23 -0.20 3.31
C VAL A 191 12.17 -0.07 4.83
N SER A 192 11.11 0.52 5.38
CA SER A 192 10.94 0.59 6.83
C SER A 192 9.49 0.88 7.20
N ASP A 193 9.16 0.73 8.47
CA ASP A 193 7.92 1.26 9.02
C ASP A 193 8.08 1.63 10.50
N GLY A 194 7.15 2.40 11.03
CA GLY A 194 7.09 2.66 12.46
C GLY A 194 6.13 3.77 12.89
N PRO A 195 6.09 4.06 14.19
CA PRO A 195 5.11 4.97 14.77
C PRO A 195 5.41 6.44 14.44
N VAL A 196 4.34 7.20 14.24
CA VAL A 196 4.33 8.66 14.16
C VAL A 196 3.55 9.18 15.36
N THR A 197 4.22 9.94 16.23
CA THR A 197 3.60 10.52 17.43
C THR A 197 3.77 12.04 17.43
N ALA A 198 2.97 12.74 18.23
CA ALA A 198 3.12 14.17 18.42
C ALA A 198 2.65 14.60 19.81
N THR A 199 3.39 15.55 20.38
CA THR A 199 2.99 16.30 21.56
C THR A 199 2.63 17.72 21.14
N ILE A 200 1.48 18.20 21.57
CA ILE A 200 0.88 19.49 21.19
C ILE A 200 0.81 20.36 22.44
N LYS A 201 1.45 21.52 22.39
CA LYS A 201 1.40 22.52 23.47
C LYS A 201 0.59 23.74 23.05
N ILE A 202 -0.49 24.02 23.79
CA ILE A 202 -1.36 25.19 23.61
C ILE A 202 -1.37 25.96 24.93
N GLY A 203 -0.75 27.15 24.94
CA GLY A 203 -0.53 27.89 26.18
C GLY A 203 0.30 27.08 27.18
N ASN A 204 -0.29 26.77 28.34
CA ASN A 204 0.35 25.98 29.40
C ASN A 204 -0.07 24.49 29.39
N GLU A 205 -0.99 24.10 28.50
CA GLU A 205 -1.48 22.72 28.41
C GLU A 205 -0.68 21.95 27.36
N THR A 206 -0.41 20.68 27.67
CA THR A 206 0.30 19.74 26.80
C THR A 206 -0.58 18.52 26.60
N PHE A 207 -0.73 18.10 25.35
CA PHE A 207 -1.53 16.95 24.94
C PHE A 207 -0.69 16.01 24.09
N ASP A 208 -0.87 14.71 24.27
CA ASP A 208 -0.35 13.71 23.33
C ASP A 208 -1.45 13.36 22.33
N ALA A 209 -1.13 13.40 21.04
CA ALA A 209 -2.07 12.95 20.03
C ALA A 209 -2.14 11.43 20.00
N THR A 210 -3.33 10.90 19.68
CA THR A 210 -3.49 9.51 19.24
C THR A 210 -2.55 9.27 18.05
N PRO A 211 -1.64 8.29 18.17
CA PRO A 211 -0.57 8.10 17.20
C PRO A 211 -1.09 7.61 15.84
N ALA A 212 -0.24 7.75 14.84
CA ALA A 212 -0.37 7.14 13.53
C ALA A 212 0.82 6.21 13.28
N TRP A 213 0.83 5.56 12.12
CA TRP A 213 1.95 4.75 11.64
C TRP A 213 2.37 5.22 10.25
N VAL A 214 3.63 5.03 9.88
CA VAL A 214 4.13 5.25 8.52
C VAL A 214 4.76 3.97 7.99
N VAL A 215 4.47 3.65 6.72
CA VAL A 215 5.14 2.58 5.96
C VAL A 215 5.89 3.21 4.80
N VAL A 216 7.16 2.85 4.65
CA VAL A 216 8.02 3.22 3.52
C VAL A 216 8.10 2.02 2.58
N ALA A 217 7.48 2.10 1.41
CA ALA A 217 7.39 0.99 0.47
C ALA A 217 8.09 1.26 -0.86
N ALA A 218 8.13 0.25 -1.73
CA ALA A 218 8.57 0.40 -3.12
C ALA A 218 7.77 1.48 -3.88
N PRO A 219 8.30 2.04 -4.99
CA PRO A 219 7.56 2.97 -5.83
C PRO A 219 6.22 2.39 -6.34
N ALA A 220 5.22 3.25 -6.51
CA ALA A 220 3.98 2.92 -7.24
C ALA A 220 4.14 3.35 -8.68
N TYR A 221 4.37 2.39 -9.57
CA TYR A 221 4.65 2.70 -10.97
C TYR A 221 3.41 3.01 -11.79
N ALA A 222 2.21 2.68 -11.32
CA ALA A 222 0.95 3.05 -11.97
C ALA A 222 0.01 3.76 -10.97
N PRO A 223 0.36 4.98 -10.52
CA PRO A 223 -0.33 5.64 -9.41
C PRO A 223 -1.82 5.96 -9.67
N GLY A 224 -2.28 5.90 -10.92
CA GLY A 224 -3.69 6.05 -11.28
C GLY A 224 -4.43 4.76 -11.59
N ILE A 225 -3.83 3.60 -11.32
CA ILE A 225 -4.47 2.29 -11.50
C ILE A 225 -4.50 1.59 -10.15
N ASP A 226 -5.69 1.46 -9.59
CA ASP A 226 -5.91 0.82 -8.31
C ASP A 226 -5.94 -0.72 -8.40
N ASN A 227 -5.60 -1.36 -7.30
CA ASN A 227 -5.76 -2.81 -7.14
C ASN A 227 -7.24 -3.17 -6.98
N MET A 228 -7.64 -4.38 -7.44
CA MET A 228 -9.01 -4.87 -7.25
C MET A 228 -9.41 -4.91 -5.76
N MET A 229 -8.45 -5.26 -4.89
CA MET A 229 -8.55 -5.10 -3.45
C MET A 229 -7.37 -4.25 -3.02
N THR A 230 -7.65 -3.25 -2.20
CA THR A 230 -6.68 -2.32 -1.64
C THR A 230 -6.50 -2.57 -0.15
N TRP A 231 -5.49 -1.97 0.47
CA TRP A 231 -5.39 -2.01 1.93
C TRP A 231 -6.60 -1.31 2.57
N TYR A 232 -7.14 -0.26 1.95
CA TYR A 232 -8.36 0.37 2.44
C TYR A 232 -9.52 -0.63 2.54
N ASP A 233 -9.72 -1.46 1.52
CA ASP A 233 -10.76 -2.51 1.52
C ASP A 233 -10.53 -3.56 2.62
N GLN A 234 -9.27 -3.90 2.91
CA GLN A 234 -8.93 -4.82 4.01
C GLN A 234 -9.21 -4.18 5.38
N ALA A 235 -8.88 -2.90 5.56
CA ALA A 235 -9.16 -2.19 6.80
C ALA A 235 -10.67 -2.00 7.03
N VAL A 236 -11.45 -1.73 5.98
CA VAL A 236 -12.93 -1.76 6.03
C VAL A 236 -13.43 -3.16 6.41
N ASN A 237 -12.83 -4.21 5.85
CA ASN A 237 -13.22 -5.59 6.17
C ASN A 237 -12.94 -5.96 7.63
N VAL A 238 -11.81 -5.50 8.19
CA VAL A 238 -11.50 -5.64 9.62
C VAL A 238 -12.49 -4.85 10.47
N ASP A 239 -12.76 -3.60 10.10
CA ASP A 239 -13.76 -2.76 10.78
C ASP A 239 -15.13 -3.43 10.83
N ALA A 240 -15.67 -3.79 9.67
CA ALA A 240 -16.95 -4.49 9.53
C ALA A 240 -16.97 -5.89 10.16
N SER A 241 -15.83 -6.45 10.55
CA SER A 241 -15.77 -7.77 11.19
C SER A 241 -15.60 -7.73 12.70
N TYR A 242 -14.90 -6.72 13.22
CA TYR A 242 -14.46 -6.71 14.62
C TYR A 242 -14.88 -5.48 15.39
N PHE A 243 -14.86 -4.30 14.76
CA PHE A 243 -15.14 -3.04 15.46
C PHE A 243 -16.60 -2.59 15.26
N HIS A 244 -17.11 -2.69 14.02
CA HIS A 244 -18.45 -2.24 13.64
C HIS A 244 -19.19 -3.28 12.78
N PRO A 245 -19.52 -4.46 13.34
CA PRO A 245 -20.16 -5.55 12.58
C PRO A 245 -21.53 -5.21 11.98
N HIS A 246 -22.21 -4.18 12.49
CA HIS A 246 -23.47 -3.70 11.93
C HIS A 246 -23.33 -3.16 10.49
N GLN A 247 -22.13 -2.77 10.06
CA GLN A 247 -21.87 -2.36 8.66
C GLN A 247 -22.21 -3.47 7.66
N LYS A 248 -22.11 -4.74 8.04
CA LYS A 248 -22.52 -5.89 7.19
C LYS A 248 -24.02 -5.90 6.88
N LEU A 249 -24.84 -5.21 7.68
CA LEU A 249 -26.29 -5.11 7.46
C LEU A 249 -26.65 -4.02 6.45
N ALA A 250 -25.77 -3.04 6.19
CA ALA A 250 -26.03 -1.93 5.30
C ALA A 250 -26.37 -2.38 3.88
N ARG A 251 -27.33 -1.70 3.25
CA ARG A 251 -27.65 -1.86 1.84
C ARG A 251 -26.56 -1.15 1.02
N PRO A 252 -25.88 -1.82 0.08
CA PRO A 252 -24.80 -1.21 -0.68
C PRO A 252 -25.33 -0.16 -1.67
N SER A 253 -24.55 0.90 -1.85
CA SER A 253 -24.68 1.86 -2.95
C SER A 253 -23.99 1.29 -4.19
N PHE A 254 -24.67 1.31 -5.35
CA PHE A 254 -24.00 0.91 -6.58
C PHE A 254 -22.78 1.80 -6.86
N THR A 255 -22.94 3.11 -6.71
CA THR A 255 -21.91 4.10 -7.05
C THR A 255 -20.70 4.02 -6.12
N LYS A 256 -20.92 3.82 -4.82
CA LYS A 256 -19.84 3.87 -3.81
C LYS A 256 -19.22 2.51 -3.49
N ASP A 257 -20.01 1.44 -3.53
CA ASP A 257 -19.58 0.13 -3.01
C ASP A 257 -19.32 -0.88 -4.15
N ILE A 258 -20.13 -0.86 -5.21
CA ILE A 258 -20.05 -1.86 -6.29
C ILE A 258 -19.20 -1.38 -7.47
N TYR A 259 -19.46 -0.16 -7.96
CA TYR A 259 -18.81 0.39 -9.13
C TYR A 259 -17.27 0.43 -9.02
N PRO A 260 -16.66 0.81 -7.87
CA PRO A 260 -15.20 0.80 -7.75
C PRO A 260 -14.58 -0.59 -8.01
N ILE A 261 -15.19 -1.67 -7.54
CA ILE A 261 -14.72 -3.05 -7.79
C ILE A 261 -14.71 -3.35 -9.30
N LEU A 262 -15.79 -2.98 -9.99
CA LEU A 262 -15.95 -3.18 -11.43
C LEU A 262 -14.94 -2.34 -12.23
N LYS A 263 -14.81 -1.05 -11.88
CA LYS A 263 -13.87 -0.11 -12.52
C LYS A 263 -12.42 -0.58 -12.37
N ARG A 264 -12.00 -0.89 -11.15
CA ARG A 264 -10.64 -1.39 -10.83
C ARG A 264 -10.29 -2.59 -11.68
N THR A 265 -11.23 -3.54 -11.83
CA THR A 265 -11.05 -4.73 -12.67
C THR A 265 -10.82 -4.40 -14.14
N VAL A 266 -11.56 -3.43 -14.70
CA VAL A 266 -11.41 -2.98 -16.09
C VAL A 266 -10.09 -2.21 -16.30
N PHE A 267 -9.67 -1.40 -15.34
CA PHE A 267 -8.45 -0.59 -15.45
C PHE A 267 -7.16 -1.43 -15.48
N LEU A 268 -7.20 -2.66 -14.93
CA LEU A 268 -6.08 -3.60 -15.04
C LEU A 268 -5.70 -3.94 -16.50
N GLN A 269 -6.56 -3.67 -17.49
CA GLN A 269 -6.24 -3.87 -18.92
C GLN A 269 -4.98 -3.13 -19.38
N TRP A 270 -4.64 -2.03 -18.73
CA TRP A 270 -3.50 -1.19 -19.09
C TRP A 270 -2.15 -1.74 -18.61
N VAL A 271 -2.18 -2.66 -17.65
CA VAL A 271 -1.00 -3.18 -16.95
C VAL A 271 -0.92 -4.71 -16.96
N SER A 272 -1.95 -5.41 -17.44
CA SER A 272 -2.00 -6.87 -17.50
C SER A 272 -2.57 -7.36 -18.84
N PRO A 273 -1.84 -8.23 -19.57
CA PRO A 273 -2.35 -8.79 -20.82
C PRO A 273 -3.56 -9.72 -20.60
N SER A 274 -3.60 -10.42 -19.46
CA SER A 274 -4.73 -11.27 -19.07
C SER A 274 -5.99 -10.45 -18.80
N ALA A 275 -5.85 -9.37 -18.01
CA ALA A 275 -6.97 -8.47 -17.74
C ALA A 275 -7.45 -7.80 -19.03
N ARG A 276 -6.53 -7.40 -19.92
CA ARG A 276 -6.88 -6.83 -21.23
C ARG A 276 -7.70 -7.78 -22.10
N GLY A 277 -7.35 -9.07 -22.11
CA GLY A 277 -8.10 -10.07 -22.88
C GLY A 277 -9.50 -10.37 -22.33
N GLY A 278 -9.73 -10.18 -21.03
CA GLY A 278 -11.00 -10.51 -20.35
C GLY A 278 -11.91 -9.30 -20.05
N HIS A 279 -11.31 -8.14 -19.77
CA HIS A 279 -11.95 -6.92 -19.27
C HIS A 279 -11.61 -5.68 -20.10
N GLY A 280 -10.82 -5.81 -21.17
CA GLY A 280 -10.52 -4.70 -22.06
C GLY A 280 -11.73 -4.26 -22.88
N THR A 281 -11.59 -3.12 -23.57
CA THR A 281 -12.65 -2.53 -24.40
C THR A 281 -13.29 -3.55 -25.36
N GLY A 282 -14.62 -3.64 -25.32
CA GLY A 282 -15.40 -4.53 -26.21
C GLY A 282 -15.42 -6.00 -25.81
N THR A 283 -14.79 -6.38 -24.70
CA THR A 283 -14.84 -7.76 -24.19
C THR A 283 -16.10 -8.03 -23.36
N GLY A 284 -16.30 -9.30 -22.99
CA GLY A 284 -17.38 -9.70 -22.08
C GLY A 284 -17.28 -9.05 -20.69
N GLY A 285 -16.06 -8.77 -20.21
CA GLY A 285 -15.79 -8.17 -18.91
C GLY A 285 -15.56 -6.66 -18.92
N ASP A 286 -15.86 -5.96 -20.02
CA ASP A 286 -15.90 -4.50 -20.09
C ASP A 286 -17.10 -3.97 -19.30
N PHE A 287 -16.95 -3.91 -17.98
CA PHE A 287 -18.02 -3.54 -17.06
C PHE A 287 -18.38 -2.06 -17.13
N ILE A 288 -17.43 -1.20 -17.52
CA ILE A 288 -17.66 0.25 -17.65
C ILE A 288 -18.62 0.53 -18.81
N ALA A 289 -18.51 -0.20 -19.92
CA ALA A 289 -19.47 -0.12 -21.02
C ALA A 289 -20.88 -0.64 -20.66
N LYS A 290 -21.04 -1.29 -19.49
CA LYS A 290 -22.28 -1.98 -19.06
C LYS A 290 -22.87 -1.43 -17.78
N VAL A 291 -22.40 -0.27 -17.30
CA VAL A 291 -22.82 0.28 -16.00
C VAL A 291 -24.34 0.42 -15.89
N SER A 292 -25.03 0.88 -16.93
CA SER A 292 -26.50 1.03 -16.89
C SER A 292 -27.23 -0.30 -16.59
N GLN A 293 -26.76 -1.42 -17.16
CA GLN A 293 -27.31 -2.75 -16.91
C GLN A 293 -26.93 -3.27 -15.52
N LEU A 294 -25.71 -2.99 -15.06
CA LEU A 294 -25.21 -3.46 -13.77
C LEU A 294 -25.78 -2.65 -12.59
N ASN A 295 -26.17 -1.39 -12.81
CA ASN A 295 -26.85 -0.54 -11.82
C ASN A 295 -28.36 -0.84 -11.71
N ASP A 296 -28.98 -1.44 -12.73
CA ASP A 296 -30.40 -1.77 -12.67
C ASP A 296 -30.64 -2.93 -11.68
N ASN A 297 -31.38 -2.66 -10.61
CA ASN A 297 -31.67 -3.60 -9.53
C ASN A 297 -32.95 -4.45 -9.77
N SER A 298 -33.63 -4.28 -10.90
CA SER A 298 -34.80 -5.07 -11.28
C SER A 298 -34.47 -6.54 -11.57
N ASP A 299 -35.51 -7.38 -11.58
CA ASP A 299 -35.41 -8.79 -11.97
C ASP A 299 -35.02 -8.97 -13.44
N GLU A 300 -35.29 -7.99 -14.31
CA GLU A 300 -34.93 -8.02 -15.74
C GLU A 300 -33.41 -8.10 -15.93
N ASN A 301 -32.65 -7.33 -15.14
CA ASN A 301 -31.19 -7.29 -15.22
C ASN A 301 -30.47 -8.23 -14.23
N LYS A 302 -31.21 -8.97 -13.39
CA LYS A 302 -30.64 -9.97 -12.47
C LYS A 302 -29.69 -10.97 -13.16
N PRO A 303 -29.99 -11.53 -14.35
CA PRO A 303 -29.06 -12.45 -15.03
C PRO A 303 -27.71 -11.82 -15.41
N GLN A 304 -27.65 -10.49 -15.62
CA GLN A 304 -26.38 -9.80 -15.89
C GLN A 304 -25.53 -9.72 -14.62
N ARG A 305 -26.16 -9.45 -13.47
CA ARG A 305 -25.48 -9.39 -12.17
C ARG A 305 -25.01 -10.76 -11.71
N GLU A 306 -25.84 -11.79 -11.87
CA GLU A 306 -25.49 -13.20 -11.60
C GLU A 306 -24.28 -13.64 -12.43
N ARG A 307 -24.23 -13.31 -13.73
CA ARG A 307 -23.08 -13.66 -14.59
C ARG A 307 -21.75 -13.11 -14.07
N VAL A 308 -21.75 -11.92 -13.47
CA VAL A 308 -20.54 -11.33 -12.86
C VAL A 308 -20.23 -12.02 -11.54
N PHE A 309 -21.22 -12.17 -10.66
CA PHE A 309 -21.05 -12.77 -9.34
C PHE A 309 -20.58 -14.22 -9.40
N ASP A 310 -21.12 -15.03 -10.32
CA ASP A 310 -20.76 -16.44 -10.48
C ASP A 310 -19.29 -16.66 -10.89
N ARG A 311 -18.62 -15.60 -11.36
CA ARG A 311 -17.19 -15.60 -11.65
C ARG A 311 -16.34 -15.30 -10.43
N LEU A 312 -16.89 -14.84 -9.32
CA LEU A 312 -16.11 -14.51 -8.13
C LEU A 312 -15.70 -15.80 -7.40
N ILE A 313 -14.44 -15.83 -6.95
CA ILE A 313 -13.98 -16.82 -5.98
C ILE A 313 -14.58 -16.47 -4.62
N LYS A 314 -15.16 -17.47 -3.95
CA LYS A 314 -15.69 -17.31 -2.59
C LYS A 314 -14.53 -17.05 -1.60
N PRO A 315 -14.68 -16.11 -0.65
CA PRO A 315 -13.68 -15.88 0.39
C PRO A 315 -13.28 -17.14 1.14
N ASN A 316 -12.00 -17.22 1.51
CA ASN A 316 -11.38 -18.35 2.22
C ASN A 316 -11.42 -19.69 1.45
N SER A 317 -11.51 -19.65 0.12
CA SER A 317 -11.37 -20.84 -0.71
C SER A 317 -9.93 -21.36 -0.66
N SER A 318 -9.75 -22.58 -0.15
CA SER A 318 -8.45 -23.25 -0.09
C SER A 318 -7.82 -23.38 -1.49
N ALA A 319 -6.51 -23.22 -1.55
CA ALA A 319 -5.71 -23.35 -2.76
C ALA A 319 -4.45 -24.19 -2.48
N PRO A 320 -3.84 -24.77 -3.53
CA PRO A 320 -2.47 -25.24 -3.42
C PRO A 320 -1.48 -24.07 -3.25
N GLU A 321 -0.25 -24.40 -2.90
CA GLU A 321 0.86 -23.44 -2.85
C GLU A 321 1.09 -22.77 -4.23
N PRO A 322 1.48 -21.48 -4.30
CA PRO A 322 1.68 -20.78 -5.57
C PRO A 322 2.61 -21.49 -6.54
N GLN A 323 3.71 -22.04 -6.01
CA GLN A 323 4.70 -22.79 -6.77
C GLN A 323 4.16 -24.10 -7.38
N GLN A 324 3.04 -24.62 -6.86
CA GLN A 324 2.40 -25.85 -7.32
C GLN A 324 1.20 -25.58 -8.24
N LEU A 325 0.79 -24.32 -8.43
CA LEU A 325 -0.28 -23.96 -9.35
C LEU A 325 0.21 -24.14 -10.80
N ALA A 326 -0.13 -25.29 -11.40
CA ALA A 326 0.11 -25.55 -12.81
C ALA A 326 -0.68 -24.62 -13.76
N SER A 327 -1.75 -24.00 -13.25
CA SER A 327 -2.61 -23.05 -13.96
C SER A 327 -3.34 -22.12 -12.98
N TYR A 328 -3.64 -20.89 -13.42
CA TYR A 328 -4.44 -19.92 -12.65
C TYR A 328 -5.87 -20.43 -12.39
N PRO A 329 -6.57 -19.92 -11.35
CA PRO A 329 -7.94 -20.33 -11.07
C PRO A 329 -8.88 -19.99 -12.25
N THR A 330 -9.91 -20.81 -12.43
CA THR A 330 -10.93 -20.58 -13.48
C THR A 330 -11.75 -19.31 -13.20
N ASN A 331 -12.00 -19.03 -11.92
CA ASN A 331 -12.74 -17.87 -11.42
C ASN A 331 -11.81 -16.70 -11.08
N MET A 332 -12.41 -15.54 -10.81
CA MET A 332 -11.76 -14.26 -10.60
C MET A 332 -11.58 -13.97 -9.10
N PRO A 333 -10.48 -13.30 -8.73
CA PRO A 333 -9.39 -12.84 -9.59
C PRO A 333 -8.48 -13.99 -10.08
N LYS A 334 -8.04 -13.91 -11.34
CA LYS A 334 -7.08 -14.85 -11.95
C LYS A 334 -5.66 -14.54 -11.50
N LEU A 335 -5.41 -14.72 -10.22
CA LEU A 335 -4.11 -14.47 -9.57
C LEU A 335 -3.62 -15.73 -8.86
N PHE A 336 -2.32 -15.79 -8.56
CA PHE A 336 -1.74 -16.86 -7.76
C PHE A 336 -2.28 -16.85 -6.33
N SER A 337 -2.23 -18.01 -5.65
CA SER A 337 -2.65 -18.12 -4.25
C SER A 337 -1.78 -17.28 -3.31
N GLY A 338 -2.32 -16.92 -2.15
CA GLY A 338 -1.57 -16.31 -1.07
C GLY A 338 -1.56 -17.20 0.15
N VAL A 339 -0.72 -16.88 1.14
CA VAL A 339 -0.85 -17.51 2.46
C VAL A 339 -2.22 -17.20 3.06
N GLU A 340 -2.81 -18.14 3.79
CA GLU A 340 -4.01 -17.89 4.58
C GLU A 340 -3.65 -17.01 5.79
N PRO A 341 -4.22 -15.80 5.98
CA PRO A 341 -3.80 -14.91 7.05
C PRO A 341 -3.91 -15.50 8.47
N SER A 342 -4.94 -16.31 8.74
CA SER A 342 -5.14 -17.00 10.02
C SER A 342 -4.28 -18.25 10.21
N ASN A 343 -3.66 -18.75 9.14
CA ASN A 343 -2.77 -19.92 9.18
C ASN A 343 -1.63 -19.78 8.15
N PRO A 344 -0.79 -18.73 8.25
CA PRO A 344 0.12 -18.35 7.18
C PRO A 344 1.31 -19.31 7.04
N LEU A 345 1.46 -20.23 8.00
CA LEU A 345 2.52 -21.22 8.04
C LEU A 345 2.17 -22.51 7.28
N SER A 346 0.88 -22.82 7.13
CA SER A 346 0.46 -24.17 6.70
C SER A 346 -0.64 -24.19 5.64
N ALA A 347 -1.23 -23.04 5.30
CA ALA A 347 -2.37 -22.99 4.39
C ALA A 347 -2.29 -21.85 3.38
N TYR A 348 -2.95 -22.09 2.25
CA TYR A 348 -3.03 -21.20 1.10
C TYR A 348 -4.47 -21.05 0.68
N ILE A 349 -4.79 -19.85 0.21
CA ILE A 349 -6.11 -19.51 -0.30
C ILE A 349 -5.99 -18.87 -1.67
N PHE A 350 -7.00 -19.08 -2.50
CA PHE A 350 -7.14 -18.28 -3.71
C PHE A 350 -7.48 -16.84 -3.31
N PRO A 351 -6.91 -15.83 -4.00
CA PRO A 351 -7.35 -14.46 -3.82
C PRO A 351 -8.83 -14.35 -4.18
N SER A 352 -9.52 -13.48 -3.47
CA SER A 352 -10.95 -13.21 -3.59
C SER A 352 -11.20 -11.83 -3.01
N LEU A 353 -12.28 -11.15 -3.42
CA LEU A 353 -12.72 -9.94 -2.74
C LEU A 353 -12.77 -10.15 -1.22
N THR A 354 -12.61 -9.08 -0.44
CA THR A 354 -12.72 -9.20 1.02
C THR A 354 -14.10 -9.76 1.41
N GLN A 355 -14.23 -10.34 2.59
CA GLN A 355 -15.52 -10.92 3.01
C GLN A 355 -16.64 -9.86 3.00
N HIS A 356 -16.30 -8.62 3.37
CA HIS A 356 -17.22 -7.50 3.29
C HIS A 356 -17.60 -7.14 1.84
N GLN A 357 -16.63 -6.98 0.93
CA GLN A 357 -16.91 -6.71 -0.49
C GLN A 357 -17.71 -7.84 -1.14
N TYR A 358 -17.40 -9.11 -0.84
CA TYR A 358 -18.15 -10.24 -1.36
C TYR A 358 -19.61 -10.24 -0.90
N LEU A 359 -19.86 -9.89 0.37
CA LEU A 359 -21.23 -9.72 0.89
C LEU A 359 -21.98 -8.59 0.17
N GLN A 360 -21.32 -7.47 -0.12
CA GLN A 360 -21.91 -6.39 -0.92
C GLN A 360 -22.25 -6.86 -2.33
N MET A 361 -21.35 -7.61 -2.97
CA MET A 361 -21.57 -8.19 -4.30
C MET A 361 -22.72 -9.22 -4.30
N GLU A 362 -22.91 -9.95 -3.21
CA GLU A 362 -24.04 -10.89 -3.04
C GLU A 362 -25.38 -10.15 -2.99
N LYS A 363 -25.47 -9.10 -2.16
CA LYS A 363 -26.66 -8.22 -2.11
C LYS A 363 -26.93 -7.55 -3.46
N TRP A 364 -25.88 -7.05 -4.12
CA TRP A 364 -25.96 -6.48 -5.46
C TRP A 364 -26.53 -7.46 -6.48
N LYS A 365 -25.98 -8.69 -6.55
CA LYS A 365 -26.52 -9.77 -7.39
C LYS A 365 -28.02 -9.95 -7.14
N ASP A 366 -28.43 -10.00 -5.88
CA ASP A 366 -29.82 -10.26 -5.50
C ASP A 366 -30.76 -9.05 -5.67
N GLY A 367 -30.25 -7.88 -6.10
CA GLY A 367 -31.05 -6.67 -6.31
C GLY A 367 -31.26 -5.84 -5.05
N ASP A 368 -30.67 -6.25 -3.92
CA ASP A 368 -30.72 -5.53 -2.65
C ASP A 368 -29.61 -4.46 -2.58
N PHE A 369 -29.70 -3.47 -3.45
CA PHE A 369 -28.76 -2.34 -3.48
C PHE A 369 -29.46 -1.06 -3.94
N ASP A 370 -28.87 0.08 -3.59
CA ASP A 370 -29.33 1.38 -4.06
C ASP A 370 -28.76 1.61 -5.47
N ALA A 371 -29.64 1.63 -6.46
CA ALA A 371 -29.34 1.84 -7.88
C ALA A 371 -29.06 3.33 -8.18
N ASP A 372 -28.12 3.91 -7.45
CA ASP A 372 -27.89 5.35 -7.32
C ASP A 372 -26.92 5.95 -8.35
N TRP A 373 -26.59 5.22 -9.42
CA TRP A 373 -25.68 5.70 -10.46
C TRP A 373 -26.16 7.03 -11.07
N PRO A 374 -25.35 8.11 -11.01
CA PRO A 374 -25.79 9.43 -11.46
C PRO A 374 -25.69 9.63 -12.98
N GLY A 375 -25.35 8.59 -13.73
CA GLY A 375 -25.20 8.60 -15.19
C GLY A 375 -23.75 8.66 -15.68
N SER A 376 -22.86 9.23 -14.86
CA SER A 376 -21.41 9.25 -15.07
C SER A 376 -20.68 8.96 -13.76
N GLU A 377 -19.39 8.62 -13.85
CA GLU A 377 -18.57 8.53 -12.65
C GLU A 377 -18.54 9.89 -11.94
N PRO A 378 -18.78 9.96 -10.61
CA PRO A 378 -18.63 11.20 -9.87
C PRO A 378 -17.18 11.68 -9.89
N ASP A 379 -16.98 12.98 -10.11
CA ASP A 379 -15.65 13.56 -10.02
C ASP A 379 -15.10 13.42 -8.58
N PRO A 380 -13.84 13.02 -8.42
CA PRO A 380 -13.22 12.97 -7.10
C PRO A 380 -13.12 14.38 -6.52
N ILE A 381 -13.45 14.52 -5.23
CA ILE A 381 -13.49 15.83 -4.55
C ILE A 381 -12.08 16.17 -4.06
N PRO A 382 -11.50 17.32 -4.47
CA PRO A 382 -10.21 17.77 -3.95
C PRO A 382 -10.24 17.92 -2.43
N PHE A 383 -9.11 17.63 -1.77
CA PHE A 383 -9.02 17.62 -0.31
C PHE A 383 -9.51 18.92 0.35
N ASP A 384 -9.17 20.08 -0.20
CA ASP A 384 -9.55 21.40 0.31
C ASP A 384 -11.05 21.71 0.16
N LYS A 385 -11.78 20.92 -0.63
CA LYS A 385 -13.22 21.02 -0.85
C LYS A 385 -14.02 20.00 -0.04
N LEU A 386 -13.36 19.03 0.60
CA LEU A 386 -14.04 18.07 1.46
C LEU A 386 -14.59 18.76 2.72
N PRO A 387 -15.81 18.39 3.16
CA PRO A 387 -16.29 18.75 4.48
C PRO A 387 -15.29 18.34 5.57
N ARG A 388 -15.11 19.19 6.58
CA ARG A 388 -14.05 19.04 7.59
C ARG A 388 -14.11 17.69 8.29
N GLU A 389 -15.31 17.21 8.57
CA GLU A 389 -15.60 15.93 9.19
C GLU A 389 -15.17 14.72 8.35
N GLN A 390 -15.03 14.89 7.04
CA GLN A 390 -14.59 13.83 6.12
C GLN A 390 -13.08 13.86 5.89
N GLN A 391 -12.44 15.02 6.04
CA GLN A 391 -11.00 15.21 5.74
C GLN A 391 -10.07 14.19 6.43
N PRO A 392 -10.21 13.88 7.74
CA PRO A 392 -9.32 12.91 8.39
C PRO A 392 -9.39 11.51 7.79
N HIS A 393 -10.61 11.01 7.56
CA HIS A 393 -10.83 9.70 6.95
C HIS A 393 -10.37 9.69 5.49
N ALA A 394 -10.64 10.76 4.75
CA ALA A 394 -10.21 10.91 3.36
C ALA A 394 -8.68 10.81 3.20
N LEU A 395 -7.89 11.37 4.13
CA LEU A 395 -6.43 11.22 4.12
C LEU A 395 -6.02 9.75 4.28
N THR A 396 -6.63 9.04 5.24
CA THR A 396 -6.35 7.61 5.46
C THR A 396 -6.78 6.78 4.26
N GLN A 397 -7.98 6.99 3.73
CA GLN A 397 -8.48 6.29 2.56
C GLN A 397 -7.57 6.50 1.35
N ALA A 398 -7.23 7.76 1.04
CA ALA A 398 -6.36 8.09 -0.09
C ALA A 398 -4.99 7.40 0.01
N ALA A 399 -4.41 7.36 1.21
CA ALA A 399 -3.13 6.68 1.43
C ALA A 399 -3.23 5.16 1.20
N LEU A 400 -4.31 4.52 1.66
CA LEU A 400 -4.47 3.07 1.66
C LEU A 400 -5.07 2.49 0.37
N GLU A 401 -5.83 3.27 -0.41
CA GLU A 401 -6.34 2.87 -1.73
C GLU A 401 -5.19 2.65 -2.73
N ALA A 402 -4.10 3.40 -2.56
CA ALA A 402 -2.90 3.29 -3.38
C ALA A 402 -2.00 2.08 -3.03
N CYS A 403 -2.45 1.15 -2.18
CA CYS A 403 -1.72 -0.04 -1.76
C CYS A 403 -2.43 -1.33 -2.20
N ILE A 404 -1.67 -2.43 -2.30
CA ILE A 404 -2.29 -3.73 -2.53
C ILE A 404 -3.14 -4.15 -1.33
N GLY A 405 -4.19 -4.94 -1.57
CA GLY A 405 -5.00 -5.61 -0.53
C GLY A 405 -4.89 -7.14 -0.59
N GLY A 406 -4.07 -7.70 -1.49
CA GLY A 406 -3.91 -9.14 -1.66
C GLY A 406 -3.65 -9.53 -3.14
N PRO A 407 -3.30 -10.80 -3.43
CA PRO A 407 -2.94 -11.87 -2.47
C PRO A 407 -1.68 -11.55 -1.67
N PHE A 408 -1.33 -12.39 -0.68
CA PHE A 408 -0.14 -12.20 0.16
C PHE A 408 0.87 -13.33 -0.05
N PHE A 409 1.90 -13.06 -0.84
CA PHE A 409 3.04 -13.95 -1.00
C PHE A 409 4.34 -13.22 -1.42
N PRO A 410 4.90 -12.32 -0.60
CA PRO A 410 4.36 -11.81 0.67
C PRO A 410 3.39 -10.63 0.50
N GLY A 411 3.45 -9.90 -0.61
CA GLY A 411 2.71 -8.65 -0.85
C GLY A 411 3.61 -7.62 -1.54
N ILE A 412 3.33 -6.32 -1.41
CA ILE A 412 4.22 -5.25 -1.91
C ILE A 412 4.59 -4.26 -0.80
N GLU A 413 3.62 -3.49 -0.28
CA GLU A 413 3.88 -2.54 0.81
C GLU A 413 4.06 -3.25 2.15
N THR A 414 3.12 -4.15 2.47
CA THR A 414 3.10 -4.99 3.65
C THR A 414 2.53 -6.37 3.27
N THR A 415 2.27 -7.23 4.25
CA THR A 415 1.77 -8.60 4.04
C THR A 415 0.38 -8.81 4.67
N TYR A 416 -0.02 -10.07 4.82
CA TYR A 416 -1.28 -10.51 5.44
C TYR A 416 -1.57 -9.90 6.81
N LEU A 417 -0.58 -9.33 7.50
CA LEU A 417 -0.78 -8.57 8.74
C LEU A 417 -1.87 -7.49 8.58
N MET A 418 -1.97 -6.85 7.41
CA MET A 418 -3.01 -5.85 7.18
C MET A 418 -4.45 -6.36 7.33
N THR A 419 -4.67 -7.67 7.30
CA THR A 419 -6.00 -8.29 7.44
C THR A 419 -6.30 -8.76 8.86
N LEU A 420 -5.32 -8.71 9.75
CA LEU A 420 -5.44 -9.27 11.09
C LEU A 420 -6.01 -8.22 12.06
N PRO A 421 -7.04 -8.54 12.85
CA PRO A 421 -7.62 -7.58 13.80
C PRO A 421 -6.59 -7.10 14.84
N GLU A 422 -5.68 -7.96 15.29
CA GLU A 422 -4.61 -7.62 16.24
C GLU A 422 -3.59 -6.61 15.73
N THR A 423 -3.56 -6.36 14.41
CA THR A 423 -2.76 -5.26 13.85
C THR A 423 -3.34 -3.89 14.21
N TYR A 424 -4.62 -3.81 14.59
CA TYR A 424 -5.34 -2.57 14.80
C TYR A 424 -5.84 -2.40 16.25
N SER A 425 -5.65 -1.21 16.82
CA SER A 425 -6.24 -0.83 18.12
C SER A 425 -7.64 -0.20 17.99
N ALA A 426 -7.95 0.32 16.82
CA ALA A 426 -9.23 0.89 16.42
C ALA A 426 -9.34 0.84 14.88
N PRO A 427 -10.51 1.08 14.27
CA PRO A 427 -10.63 1.11 12.82
C PRO A 427 -9.55 1.98 12.17
N PHE A 428 -8.82 1.38 11.22
CA PHE A 428 -7.73 2.02 10.48
C PHE A 428 -6.55 2.56 11.34
N ARG A 429 -6.42 2.15 12.60
CA ARG A 429 -5.34 2.60 13.52
C ARG A 429 -4.49 1.41 13.94
N ILE A 430 -3.23 1.38 13.52
CA ILE A 430 -2.27 0.37 13.98
C ILE A 430 -2.18 0.40 15.50
N ASP A 431 -2.12 -0.76 16.12
CA ASP A 431 -1.90 -0.86 17.56
C ASP A 431 -0.49 -0.34 17.90
N PRO A 432 -0.37 0.75 18.70
CA PRO A 432 0.92 1.34 19.05
C PRO A 432 1.80 0.44 19.94
N SER A 433 1.29 -0.71 20.40
CA SER A 433 2.08 -1.72 21.12
C SER A 433 2.97 -2.56 20.20
N HIS A 434 2.72 -2.56 18.89
CA HIS A 434 3.63 -3.16 17.91
C HIS A 434 4.97 -2.43 17.91
N LYS A 435 6.05 -3.18 17.68
CA LYS A 435 7.40 -2.61 17.50
C LYS A 435 7.50 -1.88 16.15
N PRO A 436 8.29 -0.80 16.03
CA PRO A 436 8.69 -0.28 14.72
C PRO A 436 9.29 -1.40 13.84
N GLY A 437 9.05 -1.35 12.53
CA GLY A 437 9.45 -2.41 11.58
C GLY A 437 8.48 -3.61 11.50
N TYR A 438 7.45 -3.66 12.34
CA TYR A 438 6.50 -4.78 12.41
C TYR A 438 5.80 -5.06 11.07
N LEU A 439 5.35 -4.03 10.36
CA LEU A 439 4.53 -4.21 9.16
C LEU A 439 5.33 -4.68 7.95
N THR A 440 6.63 -4.38 7.91
CA THR A 440 7.52 -4.67 6.78
C THR A 440 8.46 -5.85 7.01
N GLU A 441 8.61 -6.35 8.25
CA GLU A 441 9.52 -7.44 8.63
C GLU A 441 9.38 -8.69 7.74
N ASN A 442 8.14 -9.08 7.48
CA ASN A 442 7.81 -10.30 6.72
C ASN A 442 7.91 -10.14 5.20
N MET A 443 8.21 -8.94 4.71
CA MET A 443 8.38 -8.69 3.29
C MET A 443 9.69 -9.25 2.77
N ALA A 444 9.81 -9.38 1.46
CA ALA A 444 11.01 -9.89 0.81
C ALA A 444 12.25 -9.06 1.12
N LEU A 445 13.38 -9.77 1.17
CA LEU A 445 14.70 -9.20 1.42
C LEU A 445 15.67 -9.59 0.29
N PRO A 446 16.09 -8.66 -0.58
CA PRO A 446 15.56 -7.30 -0.69
C PRO A 446 14.23 -7.25 -1.46
N TRP A 447 13.46 -6.16 -1.33
CA TRP A 447 12.16 -5.99 -2.00
C TRP A 447 12.22 -6.13 -3.54
N GLN A 448 13.34 -5.80 -4.17
CA GLN A 448 13.51 -5.93 -5.63
C GLN A 448 13.47 -7.38 -6.11
N ALA A 449 13.86 -8.35 -5.28
CA ALA A 449 13.80 -9.76 -5.65
C ALA A 449 12.35 -10.23 -5.83
N ASP A 450 11.47 -9.81 -4.93
CA ASP A 450 10.03 -10.03 -5.04
C ASP A 450 9.46 -9.26 -6.24
N PHE A 451 9.78 -7.97 -6.37
CA PHE A 451 9.31 -7.16 -7.50
C PHE A 451 9.68 -7.75 -8.88
N ASN A 452 10.82 -8.42 -8.99
CA ASN A 452 11.21 -9.20 -10.18
C ASN A 452 10.22 -10.34 -10.44
N ASP A 453 9.96 -11.19 -9.45
CA ASP A 453 9.14 -12.41 -9.56
C ASP A 453 7.63 -12.16 -9.56
N CYS A 454 7.20 -10.96 -9.15
CA CYS A 454 5.82 -10.46 -9.23
C CYS A 454 5.26 -10.35 -10.67
N GLY A 455 6.00 -10.78 -11.70
CA GLY A 455 5.75 -10.40 -13.08
C GLY A 455 4.59 -11.04 -13.81
N ASN A 456 3.91 -12.04 -13.23
CA ASN A 456 2.73 -12.63 -13.84
C ASN A 456 1.68 -12.97 -12.78
N PHE A 457 0.42 -12.57 -13.01
CA PHE A 457 -0.74 -12.97 -12.19
C PHE A 457 -0.60 -12.71 -10.67
N TRP A 458 0.09 -11.63 -10.29
CA TRP A 458 0.20 -11.16 -8.90
C TRP A 458 -0.46 -9.79 -8.69
N TRP A 459 0.29 -8.69 -8.78
CA TRP A 459 -0.19 -7.35 -8.43
C TRP A 459 -0.02 -6.37 -9.61
N PRO A 460 -0.76 -6.54 -10.73
CA PRO A 460 -0.50 -5.78 -11.95
C PRO A 460 -0.65 -4.26 -11.82
N ALA A 461 -1.49 -3.77 -10.89
CA ALA A 461 -1.60 -2.34 -10.60
C ALA A 461 -0.35 -1.79 -9.90
N GLN A 462 0.17 -2.50 -8.90
CA GLN A 462 1.36 -2.06 -8.15
C GLN A 462 2.68 -2.35 -8.88
N ARG A 463 2.73 -3.48 -9.59
CA ARG A 463 3.85 -3.97 -10.41
C ARG A 463 3.32 -4.35 -11.79
N PRO A 464 3.35 -3.43 -12.77
CA PRO A 464 2.86 -3.70 -14.12
C PRO A 464 3.53 -4.91 -14.77
N VAL A 465 2.78 -5.61 -15.62
CA VAL A 465 3.25 -6.78 -16.39
C VAL A 465 3.45 -6.39 -17.85
N SER A 466 2.45 -5.75 -18.44
CA SER A 466 2.47 -5.31 -19.83
C SER A 466 1.92 -3.90 -19.94
N VAL A 467 2.67 -3.00 -20.57
CA VAL A 467 2.39 -1.55 -20.61
C VAL A 467 2.33 -1.03 -22.03
N LYS A 468 1.57 0.05 -22.25
CA LYS A 468 1.43 0.67 -23.57
C LYS A 468 2.62 1.59 -23.86
N VAL A 469 3.27 1.38 -25.01
CA VAL A 469 4.40 2.15 -25.55
C VAL A 469 4.09 2.49 -27.00
N GLY A 470 3.84 3.78 -27.28
CA GLY A 470 3.26 4.20 -28.55
C GLY A 470 1.93 3.46 -28.80
N ASP A 471 1.81 2.82 -29.95
CA ASP A 471 0.59 2.08 -30.34
C ASP A 471 0.59 0.60 -29.95
N SER A 472 1.60 0.12 -29.20
CA SER A 472 1.77 -1.30 -28.89
C SER A 472 1.93 -1.55 -27.39
N PHE A 473 1.68 -2.78 -26.95
CA PHE A 473 1.99 -3.20 -25.59
C PHE A 473 3.33 -3.94 -25.55
N LYS A 474 4.14 -3.65 -24.53
CA LYS A 474 5.45 -4.25 -24.29
C LYS A 474 5.51 -4.88 -22.90
N ASP A 475 6.46 -5.79 -22.69
CA ASP A 475 6.80 -6.27 -21.35
C ASP A 475 7.33 -5.10 -20.51
N TYR A 476 6.85 -4.99 -19.28
CA TYR A 476 7.20 -3.88 -18.39
C TYR A 476 8.66 -3.96 -17.92
N SER A 477 9.13 -5.17 -17.64
CA SER A 477 10.48 -5.44 -17.11
C SER A 477 11.52 -5.69 -18.21
N ARG A 478 11.18 -5.39 -19.48
CA ARG A 478 12.09 -5.55 -20.62
C ARG A 478 13.47 -4.93 -20.35
N GLY A 479 14.53 -5.67 -20.70
CA GLY A 479 15.91 -5.29 -20.44
C GLY A 479 16.43 -5.64 -19.04
N ILE A 480 15.58 -6.03 -18.08
CA ILE A 480 16.00 -6.45 -16.74
C ILE A 480 16.19 -7.97 -16.70
N ILE A 481 17.37 -8.40 -16.23
CA ILE A 481 17.73 -9.82 -16.14
C ILE A 481 17.95 -10.21 -14.67
N GLY A 482 17.03 -11.02 -14.14
CA GLY A 482 17.10 -11.60 -12.80
C GLY A 482 17.09 -10.57 -11.67
N TYR A 483 17.25 -11.07 -10.43
CA TYR A 483 17.19 -10.24 -9.23
C TYR A 483 18.23 -9.12 -9.23
N SER A 484 19.48 -9.42 -9.60
CA SER A 484 20.56 -8.42 -9.65
C SER A 484 20.28 -7.32 -10.67
N GLY A 485 19.65 -7.67 -11.80
CA GLY A 485 19.16 -6.69 -12.76
C GLY A 485 18.12 -5.77 -12.14
N MET A 486 17.15 -6.32 -11.39
CA MET A 486 16.11 -5.50 -10.75
C MET A 486 16.67 -4.59 -9.65
N VAL A 487 17.60 -5.08 -8.82
CA VAL A 487 18.32 -4.23 -7.83
C VAL A 487 19.02 -3.05 -8.50
N LYS A 488 19.57 -3.25 -9.70
CA LYS A 488 20.27 -2.21 -10.45
C LYS A 488 19.33 -1.25 -11.18
N HIS A 489 18.25 -1.77 -11.76
CA HIS A 489 17.45 -1.07 -12.78
C HIS A 489 16.00 -0.78 -12.36
N TRP A 490 15.60 -1.05 -11.11
CA TRP A 490 14.25 -0.68 -10.63
C TRP A 490 13.96 0.80 -10.93
N SER A 491 14.93 1.66 -10.67
CA SER A 491 14.80 3.10 -10.89
C SER A 491 14.82 3.51 -12.37
N ASP A 492 14.99 2.60 -13.33
CA ASP A 492 14.96 2.91 -14.77
C ASP A 492 13.61 2.58 -15.42
N LEU A 493 12.73 1.84 -14.72
CA LEU A 493 11.38 1.49 -15.19
C LEU A 493 10.49 2.72 -15.38
N GLY A 494 9.57 2.69 -16.35
CA GLY A 494 8.67 3.81 -16.63
C GLY A 494 7.47 3.88 -15.68
N PHE A 495 6.86 5.06 -15.58
CA PHE A 495 5.59 5.26 -14.88
C PHE A 495 4.42 5.17 -15.86
N ILE A 496 3.35 4.52 -15.44
CA ILE A 496 2.13 4.31 -16.20
C ILE A 496 1.15 5.40 -15.78
N VAL A 497 0.94 6.35 -16.68
CA VAL A 497 0.17 7.57 -16.40
C VAL A 497 -0.96 7.73 -17.40
N GLU A 498 -2.02 8.39 -16.96
CA GLU A 498 -3.15 8.71 -17.82
C GLU A 498 -2.74 9.72 -18.91
N GLN A 499 -3.10 9.43 -20.16
CA GLN A 499 -2.96 10.31 -21.30
C GLN A 499 -4.21 10.23 -22.17
N GLY A 500 -5.11 11.21 -22.03
CA GLY A 500 -6.43 11.16 -22.66
C GLY A 500 -7.27 10.03 -22.04
N ASN A 501 -7.72 9.08 -22.86
CA ASN A 501 -8.54 7.94 -22.40
C ASN A 501 -7.73 6.66 -22.19
N GLU A 502 -6.40 6.77 -22.13
CA GLU A 502 -5.48 5.63 -22.08
C GLU A 502 -4.46 5.79 -20.96
N TYR A 503 -3.81 4.69 -20.59
CA TYR A 503 -2.64 4.71 -19.72
C TYR A 503 -1.41 4.24 -20.48
N VAL A 504 -0.35 5.04 -20.44
CA VAL A 504 0.87 4.84 -21.22
C VAL A 504 2.11 4.87 -20.34
N GLU A 505 3.13 4.13 -20.75
CA GLU A 505 4.44 4.20 -20.10
C GLU A 505 5.14 5.52 -20.49
N THR A 506 5.57 6.25 -19.47
CA THR A 506 6.31 7.49 -19.58
C THR A 506 7.55 7.43 -18.68
N GLU A 507 8.46 8.38 -18.86
CA GLU A 507 9.59 8.55 -17.94
C GLU A 507 10.54 7.32 -17.84
N ARG A 508 10.47 6.33 -18.74
CA ARG A 508 11.40 5.18 -18.75
C ARG A 508 12.81 5.64 -19.12
N ARG A 509 13.82 5.11 -18.43
CA ARG A 509 15.24 5.30 -18.78
C ARG A 509 15.78 4.12 -19.59
N PRO A 510 16.76 4.34 -20.48
CA PRO A 510 17.34 3.26 -21.26
C PRO A 510 18.02 2.20 -20.37
N ILE A 511 17.76 0.93 -20.65
CA ILE A 511 18.47 -0.21 -20.05
C ILE A 511 19.27 -0.90 -21.17
N ASN A 512 20.58 -1.06 -20.98
CA ASN A 512 21.44 -1.65 -22.02
C ASN A 512 21.00 -3.09 -22.37
N GLY A 513 20.85 -3.39 -23.66
CA GLY A 513 20.42 -4.71 -24.16
C GLY A 513 18.97 -4.77 -24.64
N GLU A 514 18.28 -3.63 -24.78
CA GLU A 514 17.00 -3.53 -25.47
C GLU A 514 17.15 -3.88 -26.97
N SER A 515 16.71 -5.08 -27.36
CA SER A 515 16.45 -5.48 -28.76
C SER A 515 14.98 -5.36 -29.11
#